data_AF-A0A2M8T727-F1
#
_entry.id   AF-A0A2M8T727-F1
#
_cell.length_a   1.000
_cell.length_b   1.000
_cell.length_c   1.000
_cell.angle_alpha   90.00
_cell.angle_beta   90.00
_cell.angle_gamma   90.00
#
_symmetry.space_group_name_H-M   'P 1'
#
loop_
_entity.id
_entity.type
_entity.pdbx_description
1 polymer ?
#
loop_
_entity_poly.entity_id
_entity_poly.type
_entity_poly.pdbx_seq_one_letter_code
_entity_poly.pdbx_strand_id
1 'polypeptide(L)' 'MSRRPLVPEAKKGLEKLRAEYAKEIGGDFKSKAQTPNGSEKLNGFIGGPVGGLMTKKMIESVEKKMADK' A
#
# COMPACT_ATOMS: atom_id res chain seq x y z
N MET A 1 -13.60 7.75 8.08
CA MET A 1 -12.18 7.37 8.24
C MET A 1 -11.30 8.46 7.64
N SER A 2 -10.57 9.20 8.47
CA SER A 2 -9.60 10.20 7.99
C SER A 2 -8.54 9.51 7.13
N ARG A 3 -8.29 10.01 5.92
CA ARG A 3 -7.26 9.48 4.98
C ARG A 3 -5.83 9.79 5.43
N ARG A 4 -5.62 9.96 6.73
CA ARG A 4 -4.36 10.43 7.32
C ARG A 4 -3.62 9.24 7.92
N PRO A 5 -2.37 9.00 7.53
CA PRO A 5 -1.56 7.96 8.17
C PRO A 5 -1.32 8.33 9.64
N LEU A 6 -1.12 7.30 10.48
CA LEU A 6 -0.80 7.46 11.90
C LEU A 6 0.44 8.34 12.10
N VAL A 7 1.43 8.20 11.22
CA VAL A 7 2.62 9.03 11.15
C VAL A 7 2.55 9.89 9.88
N PRO A 8 2.36 11.21 9.98
CA PRO A 8 2.16 12.08 8.82
C PRO A 8 3.38 12.13 7.90
N GLU A 9 4.59 12.04 8.45
CA GLU A 9 5.85 12.06 7.71
C GLU A 9 6.03 10.80 6.83
N ALA A 10 5.46 9.68 7.25
CA ALA A 10 5.54 8.42 6.53
C ALA A 10 4.70 8.42 5.24
N LYS A 11 3.83 9.41 5.03
CA LYS A 11 2.91 9.46 3.89
C LYS A 11 3.62 9.26 2.54
N LYS A 12 4.72 9.98 2.31
CA LYS A 12 5.49 9.87 1.06
C LYS A 12 6.13 8.49 0.88
N GLY A 13 6.63 7.89 1.95
CA GLY A 13 7.21 6.54 1.93
C GLY A 13 6.15 5.48 1.64
N LEU A 14 4.98 5.60 2.27
CA LEU A 14 3.83 4.73 2.03
C LEU A 14 3.33 4.84 0.58
N GLU A 15 3.24 6.04 0.02
CA GLU A 15 2.83 6.20 -1.39
C GLU A 15 3.80 5.50 -2.37
N LYS A 16 5.11 5.55 -2.10
CA LYS A 16 6.11 4.82 -2.89
C LYS A 16 5.94 3.30 -2.77
N LEU A 17 5.91 2.79 -1.54
CA LEU A 17 5.72 1.35 -1.28
C LEU A 17 4.43 0.83 -1.92
N ARG A 18 3.36 1.65 -1.90
CA ARG A 18 2.07 1.28 -2.48
C ARG A 18 2.21 1.10 -3.98
N ALA A 19 2.92 2.01 -4.65
CA ALA A 19 3.18 1.94 -6.08
C ALA A 19 4.14 0.79 -6.46
N GLU A 20 5.06 0.42 -5.59
CA GLU A 20 5.96 -0.71 -5.81
C GLU A 20 5.23 -2.05 -5.67
N TYR A 21 4.51 -2.26 -4.57
CA TYR A 21 3.78 -3.52 -4.32
C TYR A 21 2.58 -3.69 -5.26
N ALA A 22 1.95 -2.59 -5.65
CA ALA A 22 1.03 -2.54 -6.78
C ALA A 22 1.59 -3.21 -8.04
N LYS A 23 2.80 -2.81 -8.46
CA LYS A 23 3.46 -3.38 -9.63
C LYS A 23 3.82 -4.84 -9.43
N GLU A 24 4.28 -5.24 -8.24
CA GLU A 24 4.58 -6.65 -7.94
C GLU A 24 3.37 -7.57 -8.12
N ILE A 25 2.17 -7.09 -7.79
CA ILE A 25 0.92 -7.87 -7.89
C ILE A 25 0.31 -7.76 -9.31
N GLY A 26 0.97 -7.05 -10.23
CA GLY A 26 0.44 -6.78 -11.58
C GLY A 26 -0.70 -5.76 -11.61
N GLY A 27 -0.95 -5.05 -10.51
CA GLY A 27 -1.94 -3.99 -10.42
C GLY A 27 -1.34 -2.64 -10.81
N ASP A 28 -1.64 -2.13 -12.00
CA ASP A 28 -1.22 -0.78 -12.38
C ASP A 28 -2.15 0.28 -11.78
N PHE A 29 -1.80 0.81 -10.61
CA PHE A 29 -2.52 1.95 -10.00
C PHE A 29 -2.20 3.28 -10.71
N LYS A 30 -1.24 3.28 -11.65
CA LYS A 30 -0.75 4.47 -12.33
C LYS A 30 -1.78 5.07 -13.29
N SER A 31 -2.71 4.26 -13.84
CA SER A 31 -3.56 4.74 -14.93
C SER A 31 -4.92 5.32 -14.49
N LYS A 32 -5.63 4.74 -13.51
CA LYS A 32 -7.01 5.20 -13.16
C LYS A 32 -7.45 5.02 -11.70
N ALA A 33 -6.58 4.56 -10.79
CA ALA A 33 -6.99 4.26 -9.42
C ALA A 33 -7.14 5.50 -8.52
N GLN A 34 -6.77 6.69 -9.01
CA GLN A 34 -7.04 7.98 -8.37
C GLN A 34 -8.28 8.68 -8.93
N THR A 35 -8.95 8.13 -9.95
CA THR A 35 -10.23 8.68 -10.38
C THR A 35 -11.34 8.23 -9.43
N PRO A 36 -12.18 9.15 -8.91
CA PRO A 36 -13.40 8.82 -8.18
C PRO A 36 -14.36 7.90 -8.95
N ASN A 37 -14.15 7.73 -10.27
CA ASN A 37 -15.00 6.99 -11.20
C ASN A 37 -14.37 5.70 -11.76
N GLY A 38 -13.22 5.25 -11.22
CA GLY A 38 -12.72 3.92 -11.54
C GLY A 38 -13.63 2.87 -10.91
N SER A 39 -14.08 1.88 -11.69
CA SER A 39 -15.00 0.82 -11.24
C SER A 39 -14.60 0.30 -9.85
N GLU A 40 -15.41 0.62 -8.83
CA GLU A 40 -15.06 0.45 -7.41
C GLU A 40 -14.66 -0.99 -7.07
N LYS A 41 -15.19 -1.95 -7.84
CA LYS A 41 -14.83 -3.36 -7.80
C LYS A 41 -13.36 -3.61 -8.12
N LEU A 42 -12.79 -2.97 -9.15
CA LEU A 42 -11.37 -3.08 -9.48
C LEU A 42 -10.49 -2.43 -8.41
N ASN A 43 -10.91 -1.28 -7.88
CA ASN A 43 -10.17 -0.60 -6.82
C ASN A 43 -10.14 -1.42 -5.51
N GLY A 44 -11.24 -2.09 -5.16
CA GLY A 44 -11.29 -3.00 -4.01
C GLY A 44 -10.50 -4.29 -4.24
N PHE A 45 -10.66 -4.90 -5.42
CA PHE A 45 -9.99 -6.15 -5.79
C PHE A 45 -8.47 -6.02 -5.83
N ILE A 46 -7.94 -4.87 -6.27
CA ILE A 46 -6.49 -4.63 -6.29
C ILE A 46 -6.04 -3.98 -4.98
N GLY A 47 -6.82 -3.05 -4.42
CA GLY A 47 -6.46 -2.30 -3.21
C GLY A 47 -6.37 -3.16 -1.96
N GLY A 48 -7.23 -4.17 -1.80
CA GLY A 48 -7.21 -5.10 -0.67
C GLY A 48 -5.90 -5.89 -0.58
N PRO A 49 -5.54 -6.67 -1.62
CA PRO A 49 -4.29 -7.45 -1.66
C PRO A 49 -3.04 -6.59 -1.48
N VAL A 50 -3.00 -5.42 -2.11
CA VAL A 50 -1.86 -4.48 -1.99
C VAL A 50 -1.72 -3.96 -0.57
N GLY A 51 -2.83 -3.58 0.07
CA GLY A 51 -2.83 -3.14 1.46
C GLY A 51 -2.42 -4.24 2.44
N GLY A 52 -2.88 -5.48 2.21
CA GLY A 52 -2.47 -6.65 2.98
C GLY A 52 -0.97 -6.93 2.86
N LEU A 53 -0.43 -6.92 1.63
CA LEU A 53 0.99 -7.15 1.36
C LEU A 53 1.88 -6.03 1.91
N MET A 54 1.44 -4.78 1.83
CA MET A 54 2.09 -3.65 2.51
C MET A 54 2.27 -3.91 4.01
N THR A 55 1.18 -4.27 4.68
CA THR A 55 1.16 -4.44 6.13
C THR A 55 2.06 -5.62 6.53
N LYS A 56 1.98 -6.73 5.79
CA LYS A 56 2.83 -7.91 6.01
C LYS A 56 4.32 -7.56 5.91
N LYS A 57 4.76 -6.96 4.79
CA LYS A 57 6.17 -6.62 4.58
C LYS A 57 6.69 -5.59 5.60
N MET A 58 5.86 -4.66 6.04
CA MET A 58 6.21 -3.70 7.10
C MET A 58 6.48 -4.40 8.43
N ILE A 59 5.59 -5.30 8.84
CA ILE A 59 5.75 -6.06 10.10
C ILE A 59 6.99 -6.96 10.01
N GLU A 60 7.15 -7.72 8.91
CA GLU A 60 8.34 -8.56 8.71
C GLU A 60 9.65 -7.77 8.79
N SER A 61 9.67 -6.53 8.29
CA SER A 61 10.84 -5.65 8.38
C SER A 61 11.13 -5.17 9.80
N VAL A 62 10.09 -4.98 10.61
CA VAL A 62 10.22 -4.61 12.03
C VAL A 62 10.68 -5.82 12.84
N GLU A 63 10.09 -6.99 12.62
CA GLU A 63 10.48 -8.24 13.29
C GLU A 63 11.95 -8.58 13.04
N LYS A 64 12.42 -8.48 11.78
CA LYS A 64 13.83 -8.69 11.45
C LYS A 64 14.76 -7.70 12.16
N LYS A 65 14.39 -6.43 12.24
CA LYS A 65 15.18 -5.40 12.95
C LYS A 65 15.21 -5.61 14.47
N MET A 66 14.16 -6.22 15.02
CA MET A 66 14.09 -6.55 16.45
C MET A 66 14.81 -7.85 16.78
N ALA A 67 14.82 -8.82 15.87
CA ALA A 67 15.52 -10.09 16.05
C ALA A 67 17.04 -9.98 15.92
N ASP A 68 17.53 -8.97 15.20
CA ASP A 68 18.97 -8.66 15.05
C ASP A 68 19.53 -7.83 16.23
N LYS A 69 18.74 -7.61 17.29
CA LYS A 69 19.09 -6.81 18.47
C LYS A 69 19.04 -7.65 19.74
#